data_AF-A0A821MFW3-F1
#
_entry.id   AF-A0A821MFW3-F1
#
_cell.length_a   1.000
_cell.length_b   1.000
_cell.length_c   1.000
_cell.angle_alpha   90.00
_cell.angle_beta   90.00
_cell.angle_gamma   90.00
#
_symmetry.space_group_name_H-M   'P 1'
#
loop_
_entity.id
_entity.type
_entity.pdbx_description
1 polymer ?
#
loop_
_entity_poly.entity_id
_entity_poly.type
_entity_poly.pdbx_seq_one_letter_code
_entity_poly.pdbx_strand_id
1 'polypeptide(L)'
;SYFLKLESSILSSFLIFGTLGVELFGKLECSKEQPCSGLNKHAHFLNFCIALLTLFRVATGDNWNGIMKDTLRQNDLSHVDKNRFMKIISPIYFVVFLLRARFVLINIVVAVLMKKLEDSNKMIADDTEMNEEIEQA
;
A
#
# COMPACT_ATOMS: atom_id res chain seq x y z
N SER A 1 12.19 12.83 -13.39
CA SER A 1 13.08 11.67 -13.59
C SER A 1 12.96 10.60 -12.49
N TYR A 2 13.03 10.91 -11.18
CA TYR A 2 12.85 9.92 -10.10
C TYR A 2 11.39 9.55 -9.79
N PHE A 3 10.47 10.50 -9.93
CA PHE A 3 9.03 10.33 -9.69
C PHE A 3 8.41 9.22 -10.58
N LEU A 4 8.60 9.31 -11.90
CA LEU A 4 8.13 8.28 -12.85
C LEU A 4 8.70 6.88 -12.55
N LYS A 5 9.95 6.81 -12.05
CA LYS A 5 10.61 5.55 -11.68
C LYS A 5 9.97 4.93 -10.43
N LEU A 6 9.49 5.74 -9.49
CA LEU A 6 8.75 5.30 -8.32
C LEU A 6 7.35 4.79 -8.69
N GLU A 7 6.66 5.46 -9.61
CA GLU A 7 5.34 5.05 -10.11
C GLU A 7 5.37 3.70 -10.82
N SER A 8 6.32 3.47 -11.73
CA SER A 8 6.45 2.16 -12.39
C SER A 8 6.78 1.05 -11.37
N SER A 9 7.52 1.39 -10.32
CA SER A 9 7.94 0.40 -9.34
C SER A 9 6.85 0.02 -8.33
N ILE A 10 5.95 0.94 -7.99
CA ILE A 10 4.79 0.60 -7.16
C ILE A 10 3.85 -0.36 -7.91
N LEU A 11 3.58 -0.11 -9.20
CA LEU A 11 2.74 -1.00 -10.01
C LEU A 11 3.32 -2.42 -10.09
N SER A 12 4.63 -2.54 -10.33
CA SER A 12 5.32 -3.84 -10.31
C SER A 12 5.19 -4.55 -8.95
N SER A 13 5.32 -3.81 -7.85
CA SER A 13 5.15 -4.34 -6.50
C SER A 13 3.73 -4.87 -6.28
N PHE A 14 2.70 -4.16 -6.73
CA PHE A 14 1.32 -4.64 -6.64
C PHE A 14 1.09 -5.94 -7.39
N LEU A 15 1.63 -6.09 -8.60
CA LEU A 15 1.49 -7.32 -9.39
C LEU A 15 2.20 -8.51 -8.74
N ILE A 16 3.46 -8.31 -8.31
CA ILE A 16 4.27 -9.36 -7.68
C ILE A 16 3.65 -9.80 -6.36
N PHE A 17 3.29 -8.86 -5.49
CA PHE A 17 2.66 -9.20 -4.21
C PHE A 17 1.26 -9.75 -4.44
N GLY A 18 0.52 -9.29 -5.46
CA GLY A 18 -0.79 -9.83 -5.82
C GLY A 18 -0.74 -11.32 -6.16
N THR A 19 0.20 -11.75 -7.01
CA THR A 19 0.35 -13.18 -7.36
C THR A 19 0.87 -13.99 -6.18
N LEU A 20 1.87 -13.49 -5.45
CA LEU A 20 2.40 -14.14 -4.25
C LEU A 20 1.33 -14.29 -3.16
N GLY A 21 0.47 -13.29 -2.97
CA GLY A 21 -0.61 -13.32 -2.01
C GLY A 21 -1.64 -14.41 -2.33
N VAL A 22 -1.97 -14.61 -3.61
CA VAL A 22 -2.86 -15.71 -4.03
C VAL A 22 -2.21 -17.07 -3.74
N GLU A 23 -0.91 -17.23 -4.03
CA GLU A 23 -0.21 -18.49 -3.79
C GLU A 23 -0.08 -18.81 -2.29
N LEU A 24 0.22 -17.81 -1.47
CA LEU A 24 0.43 -17.99 -0.03
C LEU A 24 -0.89 -18.10 0.74
N PHE A 25 -1.90 -17.30 0.38
CA PHE A 25 -3.10 -17.07 1.18
C PHE A 25 -4.42 -17.42 0.47
N GLY A 26 -4.36 -17.93 -0.76
CA GLY A 26 -5.55 -18.27 -1.56
C GLY A 26 -6.34 -19.48 -1.07
N LYS A 27 -5.90 -20.16 -0.01
CA LYS A 27 -6.62 -21.27 0.65
C LYS A 27 -7.17 -20.90 2.03
N LEU A 28 -7.12 -19.61 2.41
CA LEU A 28 -7.68 -19.16 3.67
C LEU A 28 -9.20 -19.07 3.57
N GLU A 29 -9.87 -19.79 4.46
CA GLU A 29 -11.32 -19.77 4.60
C GLU A 29 -11.74 -19.18 5.95
N CYS A 30 -12.80 -18.36 5.88
CA CYS A 30 -13.44 -17.75 7.04
C CYS A 30 -14.78 -18.47 7.26
N SER A 31 -14.90 -19.27 8.31
CA SER A 31 -16.16 -19.94 8.70
C SER A 31 -16.84 -19.21 9.87
N LYS A 32 -18.07 -19.61 10.19
CA LYS A 32 -18.76 -19.17 11.41
C LYS A 32 -18.05 -19.64 12.68
N GLU A 33 -17.42 -20.82 12.67
CA GLU A 33 -16.64 -21.29 13.82
C GLU A 33 -15.29 -20.57 13.97
N GLN A 34 -14.77 -20.01 12.87
CA GLN A 34 -13.48 -19.30 12.85
C GLN A 34 -13.66 -17.98 12.07
N PRO A 35 -14.17 -16.93 12.75
CA PRO A 35 -14.45 -15.65 12.10
C PRO A 35 -13.17 -14.87 11.77
N CYS A 36 -13.16 -14.20 10.63
CA CYS A 36 -12.07 -13.33 10.18
C CYS A 36 -12.30 -11.90 10.66
N SER A 37 -11.22 -11.20 11.05
CA SER A 37 -11.27 -9.80 11.53
C SER A 37 -11.06 -8.78 10.41
N GLY A 38 -10.28 -9.13 9.38
CA GLY A 38 -9.97 -8.30 8.24
C GLY A 38 -10.38 -8.90 6.89
N LEU A 39 -10.31 -10.23 6.74
CA LEU A 39 -10.75 -10.90 5.53
C LEU A 39 -12.28 -11.01 5.46
N ASN A 40 -12.85 -10.83 4.28
CA ASN A 40 -14.28 -10.97 4.00
C ASN A 40 -14.53 -11.23 2.50
N LYS A 41 -15.81 -11.35 2.10
CA LYS A 41 -16.23 -11.60 0.71
C LYS A 41 -15.72 -10.58 -0.33
N HIS A 42 -15.27 -9.40 0.09
CA HIS A 42 -14.74 -8.33 -0.75
C HIS A 42 -13.25 -8.04 -0.48
N ALA A 43 -12.63 -8.76 0.45
CA ALA A 43 -11.23 -8.60 0.82
C ALA A 43 -10.63 -9.98 1.12
N HIS A 44 -10.11 -10.64 0.07
CA HIS A 44 -9.58 -11.99 0.14
C HIS A 44 -8.52 -12.25 -0.94
N PHE A 45 -7.72 -13.31 -0.75
CA PHE A 45 -6.64 -13.71 -1.66
C PHE A 45 -7.00 -14.88 -2.59
N LEU A 46 -8.28 -15.29 -2.67
CA LEU A 46 -8.71 -16.39 -3.55
C LEU A 46 -8.50 -16.10 -5.04
N ASN A 47 -8.76 -14.86 -5.46
CA ASN A 47 -8.71 -14.43 -6.86
C ASN A 47 -7.71 -13.29 -7.00
N PHE A 48 -6.92 -13.29 -8.07
CA PHE A 48 -5.90 -12.27 -8.33
C PHE A 48 -6.46 -10.84 -8.29
N CYS A 49 -7.58 -10.57 -8.95
CA CYS A 49 -8.16 -9.23 -8.96
C CYS A 49 -8.60 -8.76 -7.57
N ILE A 50 -9.21 -9.63 -6.75
CA ILE A 50 -9.61 -9.29 -5.38
C ILE A 50 -8.38 -9.18 -4.47
N ALA A 51 -7.33 -9.97 -4.71
CA ALA A 51 -6.06 -9.85 -4.01
C ALA A 51 -5.42 -8.47 -4.25
N LEU A 52 -5.44 -7.97 -5.48
CA LEU A 52 -4.98 -6.61 -5.80
C LEU A 52 -5.80 -5.54 -5.07
N LEU A 53 -7.13 -5.66 -5.04
CA LEU A 53 -8.00 -4.74 -4.28
C LEU A 53 -7.75 -4.81 -2.77
N THR A 54 -7.49 -6.02 -2.26
CA THR A 54 -7.13 -6.25 -0.86
C THR A 54 -5.79 -5.61 -0.53
N LEU A 55 -4.80 -5.73 -1.41
CA LEU A 55 -3.50 -5.05 -1.27
C LEU A 55 -3.64 -3.52 -1.37
N PHE A 56 -4.54 -3.01 -2.21
CA PHE A 56 -4.83 -1.58 -2.26
C PHE A 56 -5.37 -1.09 -0.92
N ARG A 57 -6.32 -1.81 -0.32
CA ARG A 57 -6.82 -1.53 1.03
C ARG A 57 -5.72 -1.58 2.09
N VAL A 58 -4.82 -2.56 2.00
CA VAL A 58 -3.65 -2.64 2.91
C VAL A 58 -2.73 -1.43 2.72
N ALA A 59 -2.46 -1.01 1.48
CA ALA A 59 -1.60 0.13 1.18
C ALA A 59 -2.12 1.45 1.73
N THR A 60 -3.44 1.65 1.76
CA THR A 60 -4.06 2.82 2.43
C THR A 60 -3.93 2.76 3.95
N GLY A 61 -3.81 1.55 4.52
CA GLY A 61 -3.72 1.31 5.97
C GLY A 61 -5.03 0.97 6.63
N ASP A 62 -6.04 0.69 5.83
CA ASP A 62 -7.34 0.32 6.34
C ASP A 62 -7.33 -1.17 6.74
N ASN A 63 -7.47 -1.42 8.04
CA ASN A 63 -7.61 -2.74 8.64
C ASN A 63 -6.55 -3.79 8.21
N TRP A 64 -5.34 -3.35 7.86
CA TRP A 64 -4.25 -4.23 7.44
C TRP A 64 -3.81 -5.20 8.56
N ASN A 65 -3.88 -4.76 9.81
CA ASN A 65 -3.59 -5.59 10.99
C ASN A 65 -4.56 -6.77 11.11
N GLY A 66 -5.84 -6.55 10.86
CA GLY A 66 -6.86 -7.61 10.85
C GLY A 66 -6.61 -8.61 9.74
N ILE A 67 -6.29 -8.12 8.53
CA ILE A 67 -5.96 -8.96 7.37
C ILE A 67 -4.71 -9.81 7.68
N MET A 68 -3.63 -9.19 8.17
CA MET A 68 -2.41 -9.89 8.57
C MET A 68 -2.69 -10.95 9.65
N LYS A 69 -3.45 -10.59 10.69
CA LYS A 69 -3.83 -11.53 11.76
C LYS A 69 -4.61 -12.72 11.21
N ASP A 70 -5.50 -12.51 10.25
CA ASP A 70 -6.24 -13.60 9.63
C ASP A 70 -5.34 -14.52 8.79
N THR A 71 -4.31 -13.98 8.13
CA THR A 71 -3.32 -14.81 7.41
C THR A 71 -2.38 -15.62 8.32
N LEU A 72 -2.29 -15.25 9.60
CA LEU A 72 -1.53 -15.99 10.62
C LEU A 72 -2.31 -17.18 11.19
N ARG A 73 -3.60 -17.32 10.85
CA ARG A 73 -4.45 -18.39 11.36
C ARG A 73 -3.97 -19.74 10.82
N GLN A 74 -3.93 -20.71 11.72
CA GLN A 74 -3.57 -22.08 11.40
C GLN A 74 -4.83 -22.82 10.96
N ASN A 75 -4.95 -23.11 9.67
CA ASN A 75 -6.05 -23.95 9.16
C ASN A 75 -5.69 -25.44 9.15
N ASP A 76 -4.41 -25.79 9.34
CA ASP A 76 -3.98 -27.18 9.24
C ASP A 76 -3.03 -27.56 10.39
N LEU A 77 -3.55 -28.31 11.36
CA LEU A 77 -2.80 -28.83 12.50
C LEU A 77 -1.86 -29.98 12.10
N SER A 78 -1.99 -30.52 10.88
CA SER A 78 -1.24 -31.68 10.40
C SER A 78 0.22 -31.36 9.99
N HIS A 79 0.53 -30.09 9.70
CA HIS A 79 1.86 -29.65 9.25
C HIS A 79 2.45 -28.57 10.16
N VAL A 80 2.99 -29.01 11.31
CA VAL A 80 3.59 -28.14 12.34
C VAL A 80 4.71 -27.24 11.76
N ASP A 81 5.53 -27.77 10.85
CA ASP A 81 6.64 -27.01 10.25
C ASP A 81 6.17 -25.91 9.30
N LYS A 82 5.16 -26.20 8.48
CA LYS A 82 4.53 -25.20 7.58
C LYS A 82 3.89 -24.07 8.39
N ASN A 83 3.29 -24.40 9.53
CA ASN A 83 2.71 -23.42 10.44
C ASN A 83 3.74 -22.47 11.08
N ARG A 84 4.97 -22.94 11.37
CA ARG A 84 6.04 -22.07 11.87
C ARG A 84 6.52 -21.10 10.80
N PHE A 85 6.67 -21.59 9.57
CA PHE A 85 7.12 -20.78 8.44
C PHE A 85 6.12 -19.67 8.09
N MET A 86 4.82 -19.98 8.04
CA MET A 86 3.78 -18.98 7.76
C MET A 86 3.69 -17.88 8.82
N LYS A 87 3.96 -18.21 10.10
CA LYS A 87 4.02 -17.22 11.19
C LYS A 87 5.12 -16.18 11.01
N ILE A 88 6.19 -16.53 10.29
CA ILE A 88 7.31 -15.62 10.00
C ILE A 88 7.07 -14.92 8.66
N ILE A 89 6.63 -15.65 7.64
CA ILE A 89 6.43 -15.09 6.30
C ILE A 89 5.31 -14.07 6.24
N SER A 90 4.16 -14.33 6.86
CA SER A 90 3.02 -13.41 6.75
C SER A 90 3.37 -12.00 7.24
N PRO A 91 3.91 -11.80 8.46
CA PRO A 91 4.30 -10.47 8.92
C PRO A 91 5.35 -9.82 8.02
N ILE A 92 6.34 -10.58 7.55
CA ILE A 92 7.38 -10.05 6.63
C ILE A 92 6.75 -9.57 5.32
N TYR A 93 5.85 -10.36 4.72
CA TYR A 93 5.14 -10.02 3.51
C TYR A 93 4.38 -8.70 3.65
N PHE A 94 3.57 -8.55 4.70
CA PHE A 94 2.79 -7.34 4.93
C PHE A 94 3.65 -6.13 5.28
N VAL A 95 4.67 -6.30 6.14
CA VAL A 95 5.55 -5.21 6.55
C VAL A 95 6.38 -4.69 5.37
N VAL A 96 6.97 -5.57 4.56
CA VAL A 96 7.73 -5.16 3.37
C VAL A 96 6.84 -4.42 2.38
N PHE A 97 5.64 -4.94 2.10
CA PHE A 97 4.69 -4.30 1.21
C PHE A 97 4.25 -2.92 1.73
N LEU A 98 3.91 -2.83 3.03
CA LEU A 98 3.51 -1.58 3.67
C LEU A 98 4.65 -0.56 3.66
N LEU A 99 5.88 -0.94 4.03
CA LEU A 99 7.03 -0.05 3.97
C LEU A 99 7.24 0.48 2.55
N ARG A 100 7.14 -0.39 1.53
CA ARG A 100 7.24 0.01 0.13
C ARG A 100 6.16 1.01 -0.27
N ALA A 101 4.89 0.72 0.05
CA ALA A 101 3.76 1.57 -0.27
C ALA A 101 3.83 2.93 0.45
N ARG A 102 4.17 2.92 1.75
CA ARG A 102 4.30 4.14 2.57
C ARG A 102 5.44 5.02 2.11
N PHE A 103 6.59 4.44 1.77
CA PHE A 103 7.72 5.17 1.23
C PHE A 103 7.33 5.92 -0.06
N VAL A 104 6.64 5.24 -0.98
CA VAL A 104 6.16 5.87 -2.22
C VAL A 104 5.14 6.97 -1.92
N LEU A 105 4.18 6.73 -1.01
CA LEU A 105 3.17 7.72 -0.62
C LEU A 105 3.81 8.99 -0.06
N ILE A 106 4.80 8.86 0.83
CA ILE A 106 5.53 10.00 1.40
C ILE A 106 6.27 10.76 0.30
N ASN A 107 6.94 10.06 -0.61
CA ASN A 107 7.64 10.71 -1.73
C ASN A 107 6.69 11.48 -2.65
N ILE A 108 5.49 10.97 -2.89
CA ILE A 108 4.44 11.68 -3.66
C ILE A 108 3.99 12.94 -2.92
N VAL A 109 3.72 12.83 -1.62
CA VAL A 109 3.33 13.99 -0.79
C VAL A 109 4.40 15.07 -0.81
N VAL A 110 5.67 14.70 -0.60
CA VAL A 110 6.80 15.64 -0.66
C VAL A 110 6.91 16.30 -2.02
N ALA A 111 6.79 15.53 -3.12
CA ALA A 111 6.82 16.08 -4.46
C ALA A 111 5.72 17.11 -4.71
N VAL A 112 4.48 16.83 -4.25
CA VAL A 112 3.35 17.76 -4.37
C VAL A 112 3.55 19.01 -3.53
N LEU A 113 4.09 18.89 -2.31
CA LEU A 113 4.36 20.03 -1.44
C LEU A 113 5.45 20.94 -2.01
N MET A 114 6.54 20.37 -2.53
CA MET A 114 7.61 21.14 -3.16
C MET A 114 7.10 21.89 -4.39
N LYS A 115 6.26 21.25 -5.20
CA LYS A 115 5.64 21.91 -6.35
C LYS A 115 4.77 23.09 -5.92
N LYS A 116 3.94 22.93 -4.89
CA LYS A 116 3.10 24.00 -4.36
C LYS A 116 3.92 25.17 -3.80
N LEU A 117 5.02 24.89 -3.09
CA LEU A 117 5.93 25.92 -2.60
C LEU A 117 6.58 26.70 -3.75
N GLU A 118 7.02 26.01 -4.81
CA GLU A 118 7.59 26.66 -5.99
C GLU A 118 6.55 27.54 -6.70
N ASP A 119 5.33 27.04 -6.88
CA ASP A 119 4.23 27.78 -7.52
C ASP A 119 3.84 29.02 -6.70
N SER A 120 3.74 28.91 -5.37
CA SER A 120 3.45 30.06 -4.49
C SER A 120 4.57 31.12 -4.49
N ASN A 121 5.83 30.71 -4.51
CA ASN A 121 6.95 31.66 -4.57
C ASN A 121 7.00 32.42 -5.90
N LYS A 122 6.65 31.76 -7.02
CA LYS A 122 6.56 32.43 -8.33
C LYS A 122 5.44 33.47 -8.38
N MET A 123 4.27 33.17 -7.81
CA MET A 123 3.16 34.12 -7.74
C MET A 123 3.54 35.39 -6.96
N ILE A 124 4.25 35.25 -5.83
CA ILE A 124 4.70 36.40 -5.02
C ILE A 124 5.72 37.25 -5.80
N ALA A 125 6.64 36.63 -6.54
CA ALA A 125 7.61 37.35 -7.35
C ALA A 125 6.92 38.17 -8.46
N ASP A 126 5.99 37.56 -9.18
CA ASP A 126 5.23 38.19 -10.28
C ASP A 126 4.36 39.37 -9.77
N ASP A 127 3.68 39.21 -8.62
CA ASP A 127 2.93 40.29 -7.98
C ASP A 127 3.81 41.47 -7.52
N THR A 128 5.05 41.19 -7.11
CA THR A 128 6.00 42.23 -6.70
C THR A 128 6.49 43.04 -7.90
N GLU A 129 6.84 42.37 -9.01
CA GLU A 129 7.26 43.01 -10.25
C GLU A 129 6.14 43.88 -10.84
N MET A 130 4.89 43.40 -10.86
CA MET A 130 3.74 44.18 -11.34
C MET A 130 3.51 45.46 -10.52
N ASN A 131 3.63 45.39 -9.19
CA ASN A 131 3.44 46.55 -8.33
C ASN A 131 4.55 47.59 -8.55
N GLU A 132 5.79 47.16 -8.75
CA GLU A 132 6.90 48.06 -9.08
C GLU A 132 6.71 48.76 -10.44
N GLU A 133 6.19 48.07 -11.46
CA GLU A 133 5.87 48.68 -12.76
C GLU A 133 4.74 49.72 -12.67
N ILE A 134 3.70 49.45 -11.87
CA ILE A 134 2.59 50.39 -11.65
C ILE A 134 3.07 51.64 -10.91
N GLU A 135 3.96 51.52 -9.93
CA GLU A 135 4.51 52.67 -9.21
C GLU A 135 5.43 53.55 -10.08
N GLN A 136 6.01 52.98 -11.14
CA GLN A 136 6.91 53.69 -12.06
C GLN A 136 6.20 54.35 -13.25
N ALA A 137 4.89 54.12 -13.43
CA ALA A 137 4.06 54.65 -14.52
C ALA A 137 3.25 55.90 -14.11
#